data_AF-A0A443RES8-F1
#
_entry.id   AF-A0A443RES8-F1
#
_cell.length_a   1.000
_cell.length_b   1.000
_cell.length_c   1.000
_cell.angle_alpha   90.00
_cell.angle_beta   90.00
_cell.angle_gamma   90.00
#
_symmetry.space_group_name_H-M   'P 1'
#
loop_
_entity.id
_entity.type
_entity.pdbx_description
1 polymer ?
#
loop_
_entity_poly.entity_id
_entity_poly.type
_entity_poly.pdbx_seq_one_letter_code
_entity_poly.pdbx_strand_id
1 'polypeptide(L)'
;MGMGVSSVSSICKRNDSCSLIEGKSFSAALTTVHEIGHALGMFHDEDYEPLTCDSDKHIMASAHGRGRTTWSECSAEQLRIHFQNLLRDKRQKNCMQAKRAEAKPILQLDLKSGLEPGMIYTSERQCHYLLGNSYKPHLENSFPYNALCEQLYCSHGFWAVGIHPALPGTLCGHSGNQTYKCDIYGHCVSS
;
A
#
# COMPACT_ATOMS: atom_id res chain seq x y z
N MET A 1 -6.96 2.40 4.45
CA MET A 1 -6.78 1.50 3.29
C MET A 1 -8.16 1.15 2.74
N GLY A 2 -8.31 0.28 1.73
CA GLY A 2 -9.62 -0.28 1.35
C GLY A 2 -9.94 -1.56 2.13
N MET A 3 -11.09 -2.19 1.87
CA MET A 3 -11.49 -3.43 2.52
C MET A 3 -10.85 -4.67 1.87
N GLY A 4 -10.35 -5.59 2.70
CA GLY A 4 -9.78 -6.86 2.28
C GLY A 4 -9.96 -7.94 3.35
N VAL A 5 -9.72 -9.19 2.97
CA VAL A 5 -9.65 -10.31 3.92
C VAL A 5 -8.71 -11.39 3.42
N SER A 6 -7.93 -11.93 4.36
CA SER A 6 -6.96 -13.01 4.17
C SER A 6 -6.80 -13.80 5.46
N SER A 7 -6.53 -15.09 5.33
CA SER A 7 -6.26 -15.93 6.50
C SER A 7 -4.81 -15.75 6.96
N VAL A 8 -4.58 -15.62 8.27
CA VAL A 8 -3.23 -15.46 8.82
C VAL A 8 -2.40 -16.74 8.63
N SER A 9 -1.13 -16.59 8.24
CA SER A 9 -0.18 -17.70 8.02
C SER A 9 -0.71 -18.75 7.03
N SER A 10 -1.36 -18.31 5.97
CA SER A 10 -2.04 -19.17 4.99
C SER A 10 -1.26 -19.39 3.69
N ILE A 11 -0.17 -18.66 3.44
CA ILE A 11 0.49 -18.59 2.13
C ILE A 11 0.83 -19.98 1.51
N CYS A 12 1.20 -20.96 2.34
CA CYS A 12 1.50 -22.34 1.90
C CYS A 12 0.44 -23.37 2.32
N LYS A 13 -0.75 -22.93 2.73
CA LYS A 13 -1.90 -23.80 3.02
C LYS A 13 -2.80 -23.87 1.79
N ARG A 14 -2.83 -25.03 1.14
CA ARG A 14 -3.49 -25.20 -0.18
C ARG A 14 -4.95 -24.71 -0.23
N ASN A 15 -5.71 -24.85 0.86
CA ASN A 15 -7.13 -24.51 0.89
C ASN A 15 -7.40 -23.08 1.41
N ASP A 16 -6.40 -22.42 1.98
CA ASP A 16 -6.57 -21.11 2.66
C ASP A 16 -5.69 -20.02 2.04
N SER A 17 -4.82 -20.35 1.08
CA SER A 17 -3.91 -19.42 0.39
C SER A 17 -4.68 -18.61 -0.66
N CYS A 18 -5.56 -17.75 -0.19
CA CYS A 18 -6.33 -16.80 -1.00
C CYS A 18 -6.64 -15.53 -0.21
N SER A 19 -6.79 -14.43 -0.92
CA SER A 19 -7.21 -13.14 -0.37
C SER A 19 -8.30 -12.54 -1.24
N LEU A 20 -9.24 -11.83 -0.62
CA LEU A 20 -10.30 -11.09 -1.29
C LEU A 20 -10.08 -9.60 -1.02
N ILE A 21 -10.09 -8.78 -2.07
CA ILE A 21 -9.79 -7.34 -1.99
C ILE A 21 -10.87 -6.56 -2.73
N GLU A 22 -11.36 -5.48 -2.12
CA GLU A 22 -12.20 -4.51 -2.81
C GLU A 22 -11.37 -3.60 -3.73
N GLY A 23 -11.47 -3.83 -5.04
CA GLY A 23 -10.66 -3.17 -6.07
C GLY A 23 -11.18 -1.83 -6.60
N LYS A 24 -11.88 -1.01 -5.79
CA LYS A 24 -12.55 0.21 -6.28
C LYS A 24 -11.62 1.42 -6.47
N SER A 25 -10.45 1.43 -5.86
CA SER A 25 -9.51 2.56 -5.91
C SER A 25 -8.07 2.07 -5.93
N PHE A 26 -7.10 2.96 -6.19
CA PHE A 26 -5.68 2.62 -6.08
C PHE A 26 -5.26 2.22 -4.65
N SER A 27 -6.05 2.55 -3.63
CA SER A 27 -5.88 2.03 -2.26
C SER A 27 -5.89 0.51 -2.19
N ALA A 28 -6.54 -0.16 -3.17
CA ALA A 28 -6.59 -1.61 -3.25
C ALA A 28 -5.20 -2.23 -3.38
N ALA A 29 -4.20 -1.51 -3.90
CA ALA A 29 -2.82 -1.98 -3.90
C ALA A 29 -2.28 -2.12 -2.47
N LEU A 30 -2.47 -1.11 -1.62
CA LEU A 30 -2.06 -1.17 -0.21
C LEU A 30 -2.85 -2.21 0.58
N THR A 31 -4.16 -2.33 0.33
CA THR A 31 -4.98 -3.41 0.90
C THR A 31 -4.46 -4.79 0.47
N THR A 32 -4.12 -4.97 -0.80
CA THR A 32 -3.55 -6.24 -1.28
C THR A 32 -2.25 -6.56 -0.55
N VAL A 33 -1.39 -5.57 -0.32
CA VAL A 33 -0.14 -5.74 0.43
C VAL A 33 -0.42 -6.09 1.90
N HIS A 34 -1.40 -5.45 2.54
CA HIS A 34 -1.86 -5.77 3.89
C HIS A 34 -2.34 -7.23 4.01
N GLU A 35 -3.21 -7.66 3.10
CA GLU A 35 -3.73 -9.03 3.07
C GLU A 35 -2.66 -10.09 2.78
N ILE A 36 -1.66 -9.75 1.95
CA ILE A 36 -0.47 -10.58 1.76
C ILE A 36 0.35 -10.66 3.05
N GLY A 37 0.46 -9.57 3.81
CA GLY A 37 1.08 -9.56 5.14
C GLY A 37 0.43 -10.59 6.08
N HIS A 38 -0.89 -10.61 6.14
CA HIS A 38 -1.63 -11.66 6.85
C HIS A 38 -1.30 -13.06 6.34
N ALA A 39 -1.33 -13.29 5.02
CA ALA A 39 -1.00 -14.60 4.46
C ALA A 39 0.43 -15.05 4.83
N LEU A 40 1.36 -14.10 4.96
CA LEU A 40 2.75 -14.27 5.40
C LEU A 40 2.92 -14.32 6.93
N GLY A 41 1.83 -14.36 7.68
CA GLY A 41 1.82 -14.60 9.12
C GLY A 41 1.90 -13.36 10.00
N MET A 42 1.72 -12.17 9.45
CA MET A 42 1.61 -10.94 10.23
C MET A 42 0.19 -10.80 10.81
N PHE A 43 0.09 -10.47 12.08
CA PHE A 43 -1.10 -9.90 12.70
C PHE A 43 -1.09 -8.38 12.52
N HIS A 44 -2.14 -7.69 12.98
CA HIS A 44 -2.09 -6.24 13.04
C HIS A 44 -1.00 -5.77 14.02
N ASP A 45 -0.49 -4.57 13.80
CA ASP A 45 0.63 -4.02 14.55
C ASP A 45 0.31 -3.85 16.06
N GLU A 46 -0.94 -3.54 16.38
CA GLU A 46 -1.46 -3.41 17.75
C GLU A 46 -1.73 -4.75 18.46
N ASP A 47 -1.83 -5.85 17.72
CA ASP A 47 -2.18 -7.18 18.24
C ASP A 47 -0.94 -8.01 18.60
N TYR A 48 0.27 -7.50 18.36
CA TYR A 48 1.52 -8.22 18.61
C TYR A 48 2.05 -7.99 20.04
N GLU A 49 1.88 -8.98 20.91
CA GLU A 49 2.18 -8.85 22.36
C GLU A 49 3.69 -8.87 22.78
N PRO A 50 4.67 -9.30 21.97
CA PRO A 50 6.10 -9.12 22.33
C PRO A 50 6.61 -7.69 22.15
N LEU A 51 6.03 -6.92 21.23
CA LEU A 51 6.31 -5.51 20.95
C LEU A 51 4.99 -4.86 20.49
N THR A 52 4.41 -3.94 21.26
CA THR A 52 3.24 -3.20 20.78
C THR A 52 3.69 -2.15 19.78
N CYS A 53 3.42 -2.37 18.49
CA CYS A 53 3.68 -1.38 17.44
C CYS A 53 2.52 -0.39 17.29
N ASP A 54 2.82 0.73 16.63
CA ASP A 54 1.85 1.81 16.42
C ASP A 54 0.66 1.35 15.57
N SER A 55 -0.56 1.58 16.06
CA SER A 55 -1.81 1.14 15.47
C SER A 55 -2.32 2.00 14.31
N ASP A 56 -1.55 3.00 13.87
CA ASP A 56 -1.97 3.95 12.83
C ASP A 56 -0.91 4.28 11.77
N LYS A 57 0.35 3.88 11.94
CA LYS A 57 1.43 4.36 11.05
C LYS A 57 1.81 3.45 9.90
N HIS A 58 1.62 2.14 10.04
CA HIS A 58 2.22 1.17 9.14
C HIS A 58 1.19 0.38 8.35
N ILE A 59 1.66 -0.41 7.39
CA ILE A 59 0.80 -1.18 6.50
C ILE A 59 -0.10 -2.14 7.27
N MET A 60 0.36 -2.76 8.36
CA MET A 60 -0.40 -3.75 9.12
C MET A 60 -1.29 -3.16 10.22
N ALA A 61 -1.35 -1.84 10.40
CA ALA A 61 -2.29 -1.21 11.32
C ALA A 61 -3.76 -1.50 10.92
N SER A 62 -4.62 -1.90 11.86
CA SER A 62 -6.01 -2.32 11.53
C SER A 62 -6.94 -1.17 11.13
N ALA A 63 -6.69 0.03 11.66
CA ALA A 63 -7.54 1.19 11.40
C ALA A 63 -7.39 1.69 9.94
N HIS A 64 -8.08 2.76 9.55
CA HIS A 64 -7.78 3.46 8.30
C HIS A 64 -7.03 4.75 8.65
N GLY A 65 -5.92 5.03 7.95
CA GLY A 65 -5.11 6.21 8.24
C GLY A 65 -4.25 6.67 7.06
N ARG A 66 -3.68 7.86 7.22
CA ARG A 66 -2.88 8.58 6.22
C ARG A 66 -1.45 8.02 6.17
N GLY A 67 -0.81 8.06 5.01
CA GLY A 67 0.64 7.82 4.91
C GLY A 67 1.13 6.42 5.27
N ARG A 68 0.23 5.43 5.36
CA ARG A 68 0.57 4.06 5.75
C ARG A 68 1.18 3.25 4.60
N THR A 69 2.42 3.59 4.26
CA THR A 69 3.18 3.03 3.13
C THR A 69 4.42 2.24 3.58
N THR A 70 4.66 2.14 4.89
CA THR A 70 5.84 1.52 5.48
C THR A 70 5.47 0.33 6.36
N TRP A 71 6.42 -0.58 6.57
CA TRP A 71 6.28 -1.70 7.49
C TRP A 71 6.80 -1.33 8.89
N SER A 72 6.17 -1.87 9.92
CA SER A 72 6.65 -1.74 11.30
C SER A 72 7.78 -2.74 11.59
N GLU A 73 8.49 -2.54 12.71
CA GLU A 73 9.41 -3.55 13.25
C GLU A 73 8.68 -4.85 13.66
N CYS A 74 7.43 -4.75 14.13
CA CYS A 74 6.61 -5.90 14.47
C CYS A 74 6.25 -6.74 13.24
N SER A 75 5.90 -6.09 12.13
CA SER A 75 5.67 -6.76 10.85
C SER A 75 6.92 -7.53 10.39
N ALA A 76 8.09 -6.90 10.48
CA ALA A 76 9.37 -7.53 10.11
C ALA A 76 9.70 -8.74 10.99
N GLU A 77 9.49 -8.62 12.31
CA GLU A 77 9.74 -9.70 13.27
C GLU A 77 8.77 -10.88 13.07
N GLN A 78 7.49 -10.61 12.88
CA GLN A 78 6.48 -11.63 12.61
C GLN A 78 6.79 -12.39 11.31
N LEU A 79 7.20 -11.69 10.26
CA LEU A 79 7.64 -12.30 9.01
C LEU A 79 8.83 -13.25 9.23
N ARG A 80 9.83 -12.80 10.01
CA ARG A 80 11.01 -13.60 10.37
C ARG A 80 10.59 -14.88 11.11
N ILE A 81 9.71 -14.77 12.10
CA ILE A 81 9.17 -15.91 12.85
C ILE A 81 8.41 -16.87 11.93
N HIS A 82 7.54 -16.36 11.06
CA HIS A 82 6.76 -17.16 10.13
C HIS A 82 7.66 -17.97 9.19
N PHE A 83 8.67 -17.34 8.59
CA PHE A 83 9.63 -18.06 7.75
C PHE A 83 10.43 -19.11 8.52
N GLN A 84 10.87 -18.83 9.74
CA GLN A 84 11.53 -19.83 10.57
C GLN A 84 10.64 -21.04 10.86
N ASN A 85 9.34 -20.82 11.09
CA ASN A 85 8.37 -21.89 11.28
C ASN A 85 8.17 -22.70 10.00
N LEU A 86 8.04 -22.06 8.83
CA LEU A 86 7.95 -22.74 7.53
C LEU A 86 9.18 -23.60 7.21
N LEU A 87 10.37 -23.20 7.66
CA LEU A 87 11.60 -23.98 7.49
C LEU A 87 11.67 -25.20 8.42
N ARG A 88 11.04 -25.11 9.61
CA ARG A 88 11.05 -26.17 10.63
C ARG A 88 9.92 -27.17 10.45
N ASP A 89 8.79 -26.76 9.88
CA ASP A 89 7.63 -27.62 9.71
C ASP A 89 7.87 -28.66 8.59
N LYS A 90 8.05 -29.92 8.99
CA LYS A 90 8.21 -31.05 8.07
C LYS A 90 6.90 -31.49 7.41
N ARG A 91 5.74 -31.10 7.96
CA ARG A 91 4.40 -31.44 7.46
C ARG A 91 3.91 -30.42 6.44
N GLN A 92 4.22 -29.15 6.65
CA GLN A 92 3.92 -28.06 5.73
C GLN A 92 5.18 -27.64 4.96
N LYS A 93 5.36 -28.17 3.75
CA LYS A 93 6.49 -27.79 2.90
C LYS A 93 6.44 -26.30 2.59
N ASN A 94 7.58 -25.63 2.68
CA ASN A 94 7.73 -24.25 2.25
C ASN A 94 7.55 -24.15 0.72
N CYS A 95 6.37 -23.70 0.30
CA CYS A 95 5.97 -23.52 -1.09
C CYS A 95 6.70 -22.33 -1.77
N MET A 96 7.27 -21.42 -0.99
CA MET A 96 7.98 -20.23 -1.46
C MET A 96 9.46 -20.52 -1.81
N GLN A 97 9.98 -21.70 -1.46
CA GLN A 97 11.35 -22.12 -1.78
C GLN A 97 11.54 -22.61 -3.21
N ALA A 98 10.46 -22.90 -3.93
CA ALA A 98 10.56 -23.34 -5.30
C ALA A 98 11.17 -22.21 -6.15
N LYS A 99 12.40 -22.43 -6.67
CA LYS A 99 12.86 -21.70 -7.85
C LYS A 99 11.78 -21.91 -8.89
N ARG A 100 11.01 -20.87 -9.18
CA ARG A 100 9.99 -20.90 -10.22
C ARG A 100 10.74 -21.14 -11.53
N ALA A 101 10.89 -22.41 -11.91
CA ALA A 101 11.25 -22.76 -13.26
C ALA A 101 10.13 -22.14 -14.12
N GLU A 102 10.48 -21.08 -14.84
CA GLU A 102 9.76 -20.63 -16.03
C GLU A 102 8.30 -20.20 -15.86
N ALA A 103 7.93 -19.58 -14.75
CA ALA A 103 6.73 -18.75 -14.86
C ALA A 103 7.08 -17.48 -15.63
N LYS A 104 6.83 -17.52 -16.94
CA LYS A 104 6.75 -16.30 -17.73
C LYS A 104 5.75 -15.36 -17.02
N PRO A 105 6.14 -14.12 -16.69
CA PRO A 105 5.20 -13.15 -16.18
C PRO A 105 4.00 -13.11 -17.11
N ILE A 106 2.80 -13.38 -16.60
CA ILE A 106 1.55 -13.32 -17.39
C ILE A 106 1.36 -11.89 -17.92
N LEU A 107 1.93 -10.92 -17.21
CA LEU A 107 2.04 -9.52 -17.60
C LEU A 107 3.51 -9.10 -17.49
N GLN A 108 4.13 -8.70 -18.60
CA GLN A 108 5.34 -7.88 -18.53
C GLN A 108 4.89 -6.47 -18.17
N LEU A 109 4.92 -6.15 -16.87
CA LEU A 109 4.89 -4.75 -16.45
C LEU A 109 6.12 -4.07 -17.08
N ASP A 110 5.90 -2.98 -17.81
CA ASP A 110 6.99 -2.16 -18.35
C ASP A 110 7.64 -1.35 -17.23
N LEU A 111 8.35 -2.08 -16.36
CA LEU A 111 9.16 -1.51 -15.28
C LEU A 111 10.42 -0.82 -15.83
N LYS A 112 10.69 -0.91 -17.14
CA LYS A 112 11.88 -0.35 -17.79
C LYS A 112 11.66 1.08 -18.31
N SER A 113 10.41 1.47 -18.55
CA SER A 113 10.04 2.82 -18.99
C SER A 113 10.45 3.94 -18.02
N GLY A 114 10.71 3.62 -16.75
CA GLY A 114 10.93 4.61 -15.69
C GLY A 114 9.68 5.44 -15.37
N LEU A 115 8.52 5.09 -15.95
CA LEU A 115 7.26 5.78 -15.70
C LEU A 115 6.66 5.31 -14.38
N GLU A 116 6.59 6.23 -13.43
CA GLU A 116 5.94 5.98 -12.14
C GLU A 116 4.41 6.11 -12.26
N PRO A 117 3.62 5.39 -11.43
CA PRO A 117 2.16 5.39 -11.54
C PRO A 117 1.53 6.79 -11.48
N GLY A 118 2.07 7.69 -10.66
CA GLY A 118 1.61 9.07 -10.52
C GLY A 118 1.92 9.98 -11.71
N MET A 119 2.85 9.57 -12.59
CA MET A 119 3.08 10.24 -13.87
C MET A 119 2.01 9.87 -14.91
N ILE A 120 1.48 8.64 -14.82
CA ILE A 120 0.42 8.13 -15.71
C ILE A 120 -0.96 8.58 -15.21
N TYR A 121 -1.18 8.46 -13.90
CA TYR A 121 -2.37 8.85 -13.18
C TYR A 121 -2.03 10.07 -12.34
N THR A 122 -2.16 11.26 -12.92
CA THR A 122 -2.03 12.53 -12.19
C THR A 122 -2.99 12.59 -11.00
N SER A 123 -2.78 13.50 -10.05
CA SER A 123 -3.70 13.69 -8.91
C SER A 123 -5.16 13.87 -9.35
N GLU A 124 -5.39 14.60 -10.45
CA GLU A 124 -6.72 14.75 -11.05
C GLU A 124 -7.30 13.42 -11.53
N ARG A 125 -6.51 12.60 -12.25
CA ARG A 125 -6.94 11.26 -12.69
C ARG A 125 -7.21 10.32 -11.52
N GLN A 126 -6.43 10.42 -10.45
CA GLN A 126 -6.66 9.65 -9.22
C GLN A 126 -8.01 10.02 -8.58
N CYS A 127 -8.35 11.32 -8.50
CA CYS A 127 -9.66 11.76 -8.04
C CYS A 127 -10.81 11.26 -8.94
N HIS A 128 -10.66 11.41 -10.26
CA HIS A 128 -11.66 10.96 -11.22
C HIS A 128 -11.91 9.45 -11.17
N TYR A 129 -10.85 8.66 -10.98
CA TYR A 129 -10.94 7.20 -10.96
C TYR A 129 -11.88 6.69 -9.86
N LEU A 130 -11.81 7.27 -8.64
CA LEU A 130 -12.64 6.83 -7.51
C LEU A 130 -13.98 7.58 -7.42
N LEU A 131 -13.98 8.89 -7.62
CA LEU A 131 -15.12 9.76 -7.28
C LEU A 131 -15.85 10.31 -8.53
N GLY A 132 -15.28 10.13 -9.72
CA GLY A 132 -15.82 10.62 -10.99
C GLY A 132 -15.34 12.01 -11.40
N ASN A 133 -15.65 12.40 -12.63
CA ASN A 133 -15.09 13.57 -13.32
C ASN A 133 -15.44 14.93 -12.71
N SER A 134 -16.37 15.00 -11.76
CA SER A 134 -16.75 16.24 -11.08
C SER A 134 -15.81 16.61 -9.93
N TYR A 135 -14.95 15.68 -9.48
CA TYR A 135 -14.02 15.87 -8.37
C TYR A 135 -12.65 16.31 -8.85
N LYS A 136 -12.02 17.26 -8.15
CA LYS A 136 -10.67 17.73 -8.45
C LYS A 136 -9.76 17.55 -7.23
N PRO A 137 -8.42 17.53 -7.39
CA PRO A 137 -7.50 17.55 -6.27
C PRO A 137 -7.75 18.77 -5.39
N HIS A 138 -7.89 18.53 -4.09
CA HIS A 138 -8.05 19.58 -3.09
C HIS A 138 -6.67 19.94 -2.54
N LEU A 139 -6.12 21.06 -3.04
CA LEU A 139 -4.76 21.50 -2.73
C LEU A 139 -4.81 22.76 -1.87
N GLU A 140 -4.55 22.61 -0.57
CA GLU A 140 -4.43 23.72 0.37
C GLU A 140 -3.17 23.55 1.24
N ASN A 141 -2.52 24.66 1.57
CA ASN A 141 -1.35 24.69 2.46
C ASN A 141 -1.75 24.71 3.95
N SER A 142 -2.84 24.05 4.31
CA SER A 142 -3.39 23.97 5.66
C SER A 142 -3.54 22.50 6.05
N PHE A 143 -3.40 22.19 7.35
CA PHE A 143 -3.73 20.84 7.82
C PHE A 143 -5.25 20.62 7.69
N PRO A 144 -5.72 19.44 7.21
CA PRO A 144 -4.97 18.22 6.88
C PRO A 144 -4.49 18.12 5.41
N TYR A 145 -4.77 19.09 4.57
CA TYR A 145 -4.58 19.05 3.10
C TYR A 145 -3.15 19.29 2.63
N ASN A 146 -2.26 19.74 3.52
CA ASN A 146 -0.88 20.11 3.22
C ASN A 146 0.08 18.94 2.96
N ALA A 147 -0.35 17.68 3.12
CA ALA A 147 0.49 16.50 2.89
C ALA A 147 -0.11 15.56 1.82
N LEU A 148 -0.06 16.02 0.56
CA LEU A 148 -0.59 15.33 -0.61
C LEU A 148 -0.05 13.90 -0.77
N CYS A 149 1.26 13.72 -0.56
CA CYS A 149 1.91 12.43 -0.75
C CYS A 149 1.50 11.38 0.30
N GLU A 150 1.15 11.82 1.51
CA GLU A 150 0.61 10.94 2.55
C GLU A 150 -0.89 10.67 2.35
N GLN A 151 -1.64 11.65 1.84
CA GLN A 151 -3.07 11.54 1.58
C GLN A 151 -3.50 12.54 0.51
N LEU A 152 -3.96 12.03 -0.62
CA LEU A 152 -4.63 12.83 -1.65
C LEU A 152 -6.08 13.10 -1.22
N TYR A 153 -6.42 14.37 -1.15
CA TYR A 153 -7.79 14.84 -0.95
C TYR A 153 -8.38 15.29 -2.28
N CYS A 154 -9.66 15.00 -2.48
CA CYS A 154 -10.41 15.37 -3.67
C CYS A 154 -11.68 16.11 -3.27
N SER A 155 -12.00 17.21 -3.93
CA SER A 155 -13.16 18.03 -3.60
C SER A 155 -14.09 18.28 -4.78
N HIS A 156 -15.38 18.41 -4.47
CA HIS A 156 -16.43 18.88 -5.36
C HIS A 156 -17.36 19.81 -4.56
N GLY A 157 -17.34 21.10 -4.87
CA GLY A 157 -17.98 22.13 -4.04
C GLY A 157 -17.24 22.32 -2.72
N PHE A 158 -17.97 22.33 -1.60
CA PHE A 158 -17.42 22.60 -0.26
C PHE A 158 -16.88 21.36 0.47
N TRP A 159 -17.01 20.17 -0.12
CA TRP A 159 -16.64 18.92 0.53
C TRP A 159 -15.34 18.38 -0.04
N ALA A 160 -14.38 18.05 0.83
CA ALA A 160 -13.16 17.34 0.50
C ALA A 160 -13.17 15.95 1.14
N VAL A 161 -12.78 14.95 0.37
CA VAL A 161 -12.71 13.53 0.79
C VAL A 161 -11.29 13.03 0.53
N GLY A 162 -10.69 12.43 1.55
CA GLY A 162 -9.40 11.76 1.41
C GLY A 162 -9.57 10.39 0.75
N ILE A 163 -8.78 10.08 -0.28
CA ILE A 163 -8.94 8.84 -1.04
C ILE A 163 -7.86 7.79 -0.72
N HIS A 164 -6.58 8.15 -0.84
CA HIS A 164 -5.42 7.31 -0.56
C HIS A 164 -4.15 8.16 -0.61
N PRO A 165 -2.98 7.68 -0.15
CA PRO A 165 -1.70 8.33 -0.44
C PRO A 165 -1.54 8.56 -1.95
N ALA A 166 -1.08 9.74 -2.36
CA ALA A 166 -0.88 10.01 -3.78
C ALA A 166 0.14 9.01 -4.37
N LEU A 167 -0.10 8.57 -5.59
CA LEU A 167 0.75 7.58 -6.23
C LEU A 167 2.21 8.10 -6.38
N PRO A 168 3.23 7.24 -6.27
CA PRO A 168 4.62 7.62 -6.53
C PRO A 168 4.75 8.25 -7.92
N GLY A 169 5.49 9.36 -8.02
CA GLY A 169 5.59 10.19 -9.22
C GLY A 169 4.52 11.27 -9.35
N THR A 170 3.52 11.34 -8.47
CA THR A 170 2.52 12.44 -8.49
C THR A 170 3.22 13.76 -8.14
N LEU A 171 3.03 14.79 -8.96
CA LEU A 171 3.56 16.12 -8.67
C LEU A 171 2.94 16.68 -7.37
N CYS A 172 3.80 17.05 -6.43
CA CYS A 172 3.41 17.52 -5.11
C CYS A 172 3.83 18.97 -4.83
N GLY A 173 4.68 19.56 -5.68
CA GLY A 173 5.09 20.95 -5.52
C GLY A 173 6.06 21.43 -6.59
N HIS A 174 6.35 22.72 -6.53
CA HIS A 174 7.30 23.38 -7.42
C HIS A 174 7.95 24.57 -6.68
N SER A 175 9.24 24.78 -6.91
CA SER A 175 10.00 25.92 -6.38
C SER A 175 10.98 26.42 -7.43
N GLY A 176 10.72 27.61 -7.98
CA GLY A 176 11.57 28.21 -9.03
C GLY A 176 11.51 27.43 -10.34
N ASN A 177 12.55 26.65 -10.65
CA ASN A 177 12.57 25.72 -11.79
C ASN A 177 12.53 24.25 -11.34
N GLN A 178 12.59 23.98 -10.04
CA GLN A 178 12.60 22.62 -9.49
C GLN A 178 11.19 22.12 -9.29
N THR A 179 10.90 20.90 -9.75
CA THR A 179 9.64 20.20 -9.48
C THR A 179 9.84 19.15 -8.40
N TYR A 180 8.77 18.84 -7.67
CA TYR A 180 8.76 17.84 -6.63
C TYR A 180 7.67 16.81 -6.91
N LYS A 181 7.96 15.55 -6.59
CA LYS A 181 7.08 14.41 -6.78
C LYS A 181 6.99 13.54 -5.53
N CYS A 182 5.91 12.79 -5.39
CA CYS A 182 5.76 11.83 -4.31
C CYS A 182 6.67 10.60 -4.52
N ASP A 183 7.34 10.14 -3.46
CA ASP A 183 8.05 8.86 -3.45
C ASP A 183 7.14 7.71 -2.98
N ILE A 184 7.70 6.50 -2.89
CA ILE A 184 6.99 5.30 -2.41
C ILE A 184 6.66 5.33 -0.91
N TYR A 185 7.30 6.22 -0.16
CA TYR A 185 7.12 6.38 1.28
C TYR A 185 6.10 7.46 1.62
N GLY A 186 5.57 8.18 0.63
CA GLY A 186 4.60 9.25 0.85
C GLY A 186 5.25 10.59 1.16
N HIS A 187 6.54 10.78 0.82
CA HIS A 187 7.23 12.06 0.95
C HIS A 187 7.23 12.84 -0.36
N CYS A 188 7.18 14.17 -0.27
CA CYS A 188 7.38 15.06 -1.41
C CYS A 188 8.88 15.34 -1.60
N VAL A 189 9.47 14.76 -2.63
CA VAL A 189 10.92 14.80 -2.91
C VAL A 189 11.21 15.49 -4.23
N SER A 190 12.45 15.96 -4.42
CA SER A 190 12.88 16.56 -5.69
C SER A 190 12.71 15.55 -6.82
N SER A 191 12.06 15.98 -7.92
CA SER A 191 11.92 15.16 -9.13
C SER A 191 13.23 15.02 -9.89
#